data_AF-A0A9D9CUW1-F1
#
_entry.id   AF-A0A9D9CUW1-F1
#
_cell.length_a   1.000
_cell.length_b   1.000
_cell.length_c   1.000
_cell.angle_alpha   90.00
_cell.angle_beta   90.00
_cell.angle_gamma   90.00
#
_symmetry.space_group_name_H-M   'P 1'
#
loop_
_entity.id
_entity.type
_entity.pdbx_description
1 polymer ?
#
loop_
_entity_poly.entity_id
_entity_poly.type
_entity_poly.pdbx_seq_one_letter_code
_entity_poly.pdbx_strand_id
1 'polypeptide(L)'
;MFDIFSGKKALKQTGILNGFCDNHIHLLPGVDDGIQSMDDALELLGMMEAAGVKTVWCTPHIMEDIPNKTDFLKMHFEKLKSLYKGNIELHLAAEYMIDSLFQERLENDDLLVHANNHVLVESSTVSA
;
A
#
# COMPACT_ATOMS: atom_id res chain seq x y z
N MET A 1 -4.35 45.56 -5.67
CA MET A 1 -2.97 45.12 -5.95
C MET A 1 -3.00 43.61 -5.92
N PHE A 2 -3.04 42.97 -7.11
CA PHE A 2 -3.09 41.52 -7.21
C PHE A 2 -1.67 40.99 -7.03
N ASP A 3 -1.49 40.13 -6.04
CA ASP A 3 -0.21 39.50 -5.73
C ASP A 3 0.02 38.34 -6.71
N ILE A 4 0.67 38.62 -7.84
CA ILE A 4 0.87 37.70 -8.98
C ILE A 4 2.10 36.79 -8.76
N PHE A 5 2.71 36.80 -7.58
CA PHE A 5 3.86 35.94 -7.25
C PHE A 5 3.60 35.10 -6.00
N SER A 6 2.56 34.27 -6.03
CA SER A 6 2.43 33.15 -5.10
C SER A 6 3.54 32.14 -5.39
N GLY A 7 4.68 32.26 -4.69
CA GLY A 7 5.76 31.28 -4.72
C GLY A 7 5.22 29.86 -4.49
N LYS A 8 5.81 28.87 -5.17
CA LYS A 8 5.41 27.46 -5.04
C LYS A 8 5.45 27.05 -3.56
N LYS A 9 4.30 26.88 -2.92
CA LYS A 9 4.21 26.26 -1.59
C LYS A 9 4.62 24.79 -1.73
N ALA A 10 5.43 24.30 -0.80
CA ALA A 10 5.69 22.86 -0.72
C ALA A 10 4.36 22.11 -0.55
N LEU A 11 4.20 20.96 -1.22
CA LEU A 11 2.94 20.18 -1.20
C LEU A 11 2.46 19.88 0.23
N LYS A 12 3.37 19.62 1.16
CA LYS A 12 3.04 19.43 2.58
C LYS A 12 2.35 20.64 3.23
N GLN A 13 2.66 21.85 2.77
CA GLN A 13 2.09 23.11 3.29
C GLN A 13 0.70 23.42 2.70
N THR A 14 0.26 22.70 1.67
CA THR A 14 -1.07 22.91 1.09
C THR A 14 -2.16 22.17 1.86
N GLY A 15 -1.79 21.16 2.66
CA GLY A 15 -2.75 20.30 3.37
C GLY A 15 -3.52 19.36 2.44
N ILE A 16 -3.09 19.19 1.18
CA ILE A 16 -3.77 18.36 0.18
C ILE A 16 -3.91 16.89 0.61
N LEU A 17 -3.02 16.42 1.49
CA LEU A 17 -3.03 15.05 2.00
C LEU A 17 -3.82 14.91 3.32
N ASN A 18 -4.42 15.97 3.86
CA ASN A 18 -5.23 15.87 5.09
C ASN A 18 -6.46 14.98 4.85
N GLY A 19 -6.55 13.88 5.60
CA GLY A 19 -7.63 12.90 5.42
C GLY A 19 -7.43 11.96 4.23
N PHE A 20 -6.25 11.98 3.60
CA PHE A 20 -5.99 11.16 2.42
C PHE A 20 -5.97 9.66 2.76
N CYS A 21 -6.46 8.87 1.81
CA CYS A 21 -6.41 7.41 1.83
C CYS A 21 -5.45 6.96 0.72
N ASP A 22 -4.33 6.37 1.12
CA ASP A 22 -3.44 5.70 0.18
C ASP A 22 -3.95 4.28 -0.06
N ASN A 23 -4.33 3.97 -1.30
CA ASN A 23 -4.99 2.71 -1.64
C ASN A 23 -4.00 1.65 -2.15
N HIS A 24 -2.73 2.00 -2.35
CA HIS A 24 -1.75 1.08 -2.94
C HIS A 24 -0.33 1.45 -2.52
N ILE A 25 0.26 0.61 -1.66
CA ILE A 25 1.65 0.78 -1.20
C ILE A 25 2.29 -0.56 -0.81
N HIS A 26 3.57 -0.72 -1.16
CA HIS A 26 4.42 -1.86 -0.78
C HIS A 26 5.13 -1.58 0.55
N LEU A 27 4.32 -1.52 1.61
CA LEU A 27 4.77 -1.14 2.96
C LEU A 27 5.22 -2.33 3.81
N LEU A 28 4.79 -3.56 3.49
CA LEU A 28 5.11 -4.74 4.28
C LEU A 28 6.59 -5.13 4.12
N PRO A 29 7.40 -5.13 5.21
CA PRO A 29 8.83 -5.34 5.10
C PRO A 29 9.22 -6.73 4.56
N GLY A 30 9.99 -6.75 3.46
CA GLY A 30 10.68 -7.93 2.96
C GLY A 30 9.78 -8.99 2.33
N VAL A 31 8.57 -8.62 1.89
CA VAL A 31 7.63 -9.54 1.22
C VAL A 31 7.67 -9.43 -0.30
N ASP A 32 8.18 -8.32 -0.84
CA ASP A 32 8.32 -8.04 -2.26
C ASP A 32 9.46 -7.01 -2.50
N ASP A 33 9.42 -6.28 -3.62
CA ASP A 33 10.40 -5.27 -4.02
C ASP A 33 10.22 -3.89 -3.35
N GLY A 34 9.22 -3.75 -2.46
CA GLY A 34 8.99 -2.56 -1.67
C GLY A 34 9.96 -2.38 -0.50
N ILE A 35 9.41 -1.96 0.64
CA ILE A 35 10.22 -1.75 1.86
C ILE A 35 10.81 -3.08 2.35
N GLN A 36 12.08 -3.04 2.78
CA GLN A 36 12.81 -4.24 3.21
C GLN A 36 12.94 -4.34 4.74
N SER A 37 12.85 -3.23 5.49
CA SER A 37 13.03 -3.22 6.94
C SER A 37 11.82 -2.68 7.69
N MET A 38 11.62 -3.15 8.93
CA MET A 38 10.54 -2.67 9.79
C MET A 38 10.75 -1.20 10.19
N ASP A 39 11.99 -0.77 10.37
CA ASP A 39 12.30 0.60 10.76
C ASP A 39 11.92 1.58 9.65
N ASP A 40 12.22 1.25 8.38
CA ASP A 40 11.85 2.08 7.23
C ASP A 40 10.31 2.17 7.06
N ALA A 41 9.59 1.06 7.30
CA ALA A 41 8.12 1.05 7.23
C ALA A 41 7.50 1.96 8.31
N LEU A 42 8.03 1.91 9.53
CA LEU A 42 7.56 2.75 10.64
C LEU A 42 7.91 4.22 10.42
N GLU A 43 9.10 4.52 9.87
CA GLU A 43 9.50 5.87 9.49
C GLU A 43 8.57 6.44 8.42
N LEU A 44 8.29 5.67 7.36
CA LEU A 44 7.40 6.09 6.29
C LEU A 44 5.99 6.37 6.80
N LEU A 45 5.44 5.50 7.65
CA LEU A 45 4.14 5.74 8.28
C LEU A 45 4.12 7.02 9.11
N GLY A 46 5.20 7.32 9.85
CA GLY A 46 5.34 8.59 10.58
C GLY A 46 5.36 9.80 9.64
N MET A 47 6.03 9.71 8.49
CA MET A 47 6.05 10.75 7.47
C MET A 47 4.68 10.96 6.82
N MET A 48 3.98 9.87 6.49
CA MET A 48 2.63 9.90 5.91
C MET A 48 1.63 10.53 6.89
N GLU A 49 1.70 10.16 8.17
CA GLU A 49 0.83 10.72 9.20
C GLU A 49 1.09 12.22 9.38
N ALA A 50 2.36 12.62 9.44
CA ALA A 50 2.75 14.03 9.52
C ALA A 50 2.39 14.83 8.27
N ALA A 51 2.11 14.17 7.15
CA ALA A 51 1.61 14.79 5.92
C ALA A 51 0.08 14.89 5.87
N GLY A 52 -0.64 14.19 6.76
CA GLY A 52 -2.09 14.25 6.89
C GLY A 52 -2.83 12.97 6.46
N VAL A 53 -2.11 11.94 5.99
CA VAL A 53 -2.70 10.65 5.58
C VAL A 53 -3.42 10.01 6.77
N LYS A 54 -4.59 9.43 6.53
CA LYS A 54 -5.43 8.78 7.55
C LYS A 54 -5.64 7.30 7.33
N THR A 55 -5.57 6.83 6.09
CA THR A 55 -5.81 5.42 5.78
C THR A 55 -4.76 4.95 4.79
N VAL A 56 -4.26 3.73 4.99
CA VAL A 56 -3.28 3.09 4.12
C VAL A 56 -3.67 1.63 3.89
N TRP A 57 -3.73 1.24 2.62
CA TRP A 57 -3.88 -0.15 2.19
C TRP A 57 -2.53 -0.71 1.77
N CYS A 58 -2.01 -1.65 2.54
CA CYS A 58 -0.84 -2.42 2.16
C CYS A 58 -1.27 -3.42 1.06
N THR A 59 -0.64 -3.33 -0.10
CA THR A 59 -0.98 -4.12 -1.30
C THR A 59 0.29 -4.75 -1.87
N PRO A 60 0.95 -5.66 -1.12
CA PRO A 60 2.14 -6.34 -1.63
C PRO A 60 1.81 -7.19 -2.86
N HIS A 61 2.83 -7.48 -3.66
CA HIS A 61 2.68 -8.34 -4.84
C HIS A 61 2.27 -9.78 -4.47
N ILE A 62 1.35 -10.33 -5.26
CA ILE A 62 1.12 -11.76 -5.42
C ILE A 62 1.17 -12.06 -6.92
N MET A 63 2.23 -12.74 -7.34
CA MET A 63 2.48 -13.14 -8.72
C MET A 63 3.32 -14.43 -8.75
N GLU A 64 3.46 -15.07 -9.91
CA GLU A 64 4.22 -16.33 -10.04
C GLU A 64 5.66 -16.22 -9.48
N ASP A 65 6.36 -15.11 -9.73
CA ASP A 65 7.73 -14.87 -9.24
C ASP A 65 7.79 -14.50 -7.76
N ILE A 66 6.69 -13.97 -7.20
CA ILE A 66 6.55 -13.59 -5.79
C ILE A 66 5.27 -14.26 -5.25
N PRO A 67 5.29 -15.60 -5.03
CA PRO A 67 4.10 -16.36 -4.70
C PRO A 67 3.76 -16.23 -3.21
N ASN A 68 3.58 -14.99 -2.76
CA ASN A 68 3.23 -14.66 -1.38
C ASN A 68 1.98 -15.44 -0.95
N LYS A 69 2.05 -16.04 0.24
CA LYS A 69 0.92 -16.75 0.84
C LYS A 69 0.07 -15.79 1.65
N THR A 70 -1.25 -15.94 1.58
CA THR A 70 -2.21 -15.12 2.32
C THR A 70 -1.90 -15.06 3.82
N ASP A 71 -1.61 -16.20 4.46
CA ASP A 71 -1.29 -16.24 5.90
C ASP A 71 0.06 -15.60 6.23
N PHE A 72 1.03 -15.69 5.32
CA PHE A 72 2.34 -15.06 5.48
C PHE A 72 2.20 -13.52 5.48
N LEU A 73 1.41 -12.99 4.55
CA LEU A 73 1.12 -11.55 4.48
C LEU A 73 0.31 -11.06 5.69
N LYS A 74 -0.72 -11.81 6.11
CA LYS A 74 -1.48 -11.51 7.34
C LYS A 74 -0.57 -11.45 8.58
N MET A 75 0.34 -12.40 8.73
CA MET A 75 1.31 -12.40 9.83
C MET A 75 2.22 -11.16 9.79
N HIS A 76 2.74 -10.78 8.63
CA HIS A 76 3.60 -9.59 8.48
C HIS A 76 2.82 -8.30 8.76
N PHE A 77 1.58 -8.22 8.28
CA PHE A 77 0.69 -7.11 8.52
C PHE A 77 0.35 -6.93 10.01
N GLU A 78 0.00 -8.01 10.70
CA GLU A 78 -0.26 -7.95 12.16
C GLU A 78 0.99 -7.54 12.93
N LYS A 79 2.18 -7.99 12.51
CA LYS A 79 3.44 -7.54 13.11
C LYS A 79 3.64 -6.03 12.92
N LEU A 80 3.50 -5.52 11.69
CA LEU A 80 3.60 -4.08 11.41
C LEU A 80 2.59 -3.29 12.26
N LYS A 81 1.32 -3.70 12.26
CA LYS A 81 0.24 -3.07 13.02
C LYS A 81 0.50 -3.07 14.52
N SER A 82 1.09 -4.13 15.08
CA SER A 82 1.42 -4.21 16.50
C SER A 82 2.54 -3.25 16.91
N LEU A 83 3.47 -2.96 16.00
CA LEU A 83 4.63 -2.09 16.24
C LEU A 83 4.32 -0.62 15.95
N TYR A 84 3.47 -0.33 14.97
CA TYR A 84 3.04 1.03 14.66
C TYR A 84 2.22 1.64 15.80
N LYS A 85 2.60 2.85 16.22
CA LYS A 85 1.97 3.58 17.34
C LYS A 85 1.27 4.89 16.93
N GLY A 86 1.18 5.16 15.63
CA GLY A 86 0.46 6.32 15.11
C GLY A 86 -1.03 6.02 14.90
N ASN A 87 -1.71 6.94 14.20
CA ASN A 87 -3.16 6.95 14.06
C ASN A 87 -3.64 6.71 12.62
N ILE A 88 -2.74 6.32 11.70
CA ILE A 88 -3.16 5.83 10.38
C ILE A 88 -3.92 4.52 10.56
N GLU A 89 -5.10 4.43 9.94
CA GLU A 89 -5.83 3.19 9.78
C GLU A 89 -5.15 2.32 8.72
N LEU A 90 -4.61 1.18 9.16
CA LEU A 90 -3.94 0.22 8.28
C LEU A 90 -4.91 -0.89 7.86
N HIS A 91 -4.91 -1.19 6.57
CA HIS A 91 -5.60 -2.33 5.97
C HIS A 91 -4.64 -3.19 5.14
N LEU A 92 -5.04 -4.44 4.93
CA LEU A 92 -4.33 -5.39 4.08
C LEU A 92 -5.22 -5.78 2.90
N ALA A 93 -4.68 -5.61 1.70
CA ALA A 93 -5.13 -6.24 0.46
C ALA A 93 -3.90 -6.82 -0.25
N ALA A 94 -3.98 -7.15 -1.53
CA ALA A 94 -2.82 -7.50 -2.35
C ALA A 94 -2.96 -6.91 -3.76
N GLU A 95 -1.82 -6.68 -4.40
CA GLU A 95 -1.75 -6.43 -5.83
C GLU A 95 -1.49 -7.77 -6.54
N TYR A 96 -2.40 -8.17 -7.42
CA TYR A 96 -2.29 -9.43 -8.16
C TYR A 96 -1.82 -9.20 -9.59
N MET A 97 -0.74 -9.84 -10.00
CA MET A 97 -0.43 -9.92 -11.43
C MET A 97 -1.50 -10.75 -12.13
N ILE A 98 -1.99 -10.31 -13.29
CA ILE A 98 -2.90 -11.11 -14.12
C ILE A 98 -2.09 -12.25 -14.78
N ASP A 99 -1.83 -13.29 -14.00
CA ASP A 99 -1.09 -14.50 -14.38
C ASP A 99 -1.85 -15.77 -13.96
N SER A 100 -1.21 -16.94 -14.11
CA SER A 100 -1.85 -18.22 -13.77
C SER A 100 -2.12 -18.36 -12.28
N LEU A 101 -1.26 -17.76 -11.44
CA LEU A 101 -1.43 -17.78 -9.98
C LEU A 101 -2.66 -16.98 -9.56
N PHE A 102 -2.90 -15.81 -10.17
CA PHE A 102 -4.12 -15.07 -9.89
C PHE A 102 -5.38 -15.85 -10.28
N GLN A 103 -5.39 -16.50 -11.45
CA GLN A 103 -6.52 -17.35 -11.84
C GLN A 103 -6.76 -18.47 -10.83
N GLU A 104 -5.71 -19.19 -10.41
CA GLU A 104 -5.80 -20.24 -9.39
C GLU A 104 -6.38 -19.72 -8.07
N ARG A 105 -5.90 -18.57 -7.58
CA ARG A 105 -6.35 -17.96 -6.32
C ARG A 105 -7.82 -17.52 -6.40
N LEU A 106 -8.22 -16.97 -7.54
CA LEU A 106 -9.60 -16.55 -7.78
C LEU A 106 -10.57 -17.73 -7.78
N GLU A 107 -10.20 -18.86 -8.41
CA GLU A 107 -11.02 -20.08 -8.43
C GLU A 107 -11.17 -20.72 -7.04
N ASN A 108 -10.19 -20.52 -6.15
CA ASN A 108 -10.15 -21.08 -4.81
C ASN A 108 -10.66 -20.13 -3.70
N ASP A 109 -11.16 -18.93 -4.05
CA ASP A 109 -11.58 -17.90 -3.09
C ASP A 109 -10.47 -17.52 -2.07
N ASP A 110 -9.20 -17.57 -2.51
CA ASP A 110 -8.02 -17.25 -1.70
C ASP A 110 -7.47 -15.88 -2.08
N LEU A 111 -8.27 -14.84 -1.82
CA LEU A 111 -7.95 -13.46 -2.16
C LEU A 111 -7.89 -12.53 -0.95
N LEU A 112 -6.90 -11.65 -0.94
CA LEU A 112 -6.84 -10.47 -0.09
C LEU A 112 -7.47 -9.29 -0.85
N VAL A 113 -8.75 -9.04 -0.58
CA VAL A 113 -9.53 -8.02 -1.28
C VAL A 113 -9.40 -6.65 -0.62
N HIS A 114 -9.49 -5.61 -1.44
CA HIS A 114 -9.71 -4.24 -1.02
C HIS A 114 -11.18 -4.03 -0.59
N ALA A 115 -11.49 -2.87 0.00
CA ALA A 115 -12.85 -2.47 0.34
C ALA A 115 -13.86 -2.68 -0.81
N ASN A 116 -15.09 -3.07 -0.44
CA ASN A 116 -16.20 -3.37 -1.35
C ASN A 116 -15.96 -4.57 -2.29
N ASN A 117 -15.20 -5.57 -1.85
CA ASN A 117 -14.85 -6.77 -2.64
C ASN A 117 -14.16 -6.41 -3.97
N HIS A 118 -13.37 -5.33 -3.99
CA HIS A 118 -12.52 -5.00 -5.13
C HIS A 118 -11.19 -5.74 -5.03
N VAL A 119 -10.64 -6.11 -6.17
CA VAL A 119 -9.30 -6.71 -6.28
C VAL A 119 -8.42 -5.72 -7.03
N LEU A 120 -7.24 -5.43 -6.50
CA LEU A 120 -6.23 -4.69 -7.22
C LEU A 120 -5.44 -5.66 -8.10
N VAL A 121 -5.37 -5.35 -9.39
CA VAL A 121 -4.64 -6.16 -10.37
C VAL A 121 -3.65 -5.31 -11.14
N GLU A 122 -2.51 -5.91 -11.47
CA GLU A 122 -1.50 -5.37 -12.37
C GLU A 122 -1.36 -6.26 -13.60
N SER A 123 -0.86 -5.70 -14.69
CA SER A 123 -0.57 -6.45 -15.92
C SER A 123 0.80 -6.08 -16.43
N SER A 124 1.49 -7.02 -17.09
CA SER A 124 2.77 -6.73 -17.74
C SER A 124 2.67 -5.52 -18.69
N THR A 125 3.71 -4.69 -18.68
CA THR A 125 3.84 -3.57 -19.61
C THR A 125 4.28 -4.07 -20.98
N VAL A 126 3.37 -4.67 -21.74
CA VAL A 126 3.66 -4.93 -23.16
C VAL A 126 3.39 -3.65 -23.94
N SER A 127 4.43 -2.88 -24.26
CA SER A 127 4.30 -1.87 -25.32
C SER A 127 4.14 -2.62 -26.64
N ALA A 128 2.99 -2.43 -27.28
CA ALA A 128 2.81 -2.79 -28.69
C ALA A 128 3.75 -1.97 -29.58
#